data_AF-Q9LBE2-F1
#
_entry.id   AF-Q9LBE2-F1
#
_cell.length_a   1.000
_cell.length_b   1.000
_cell.length_c   1.000
_cell.angle_alpha   90.00
_cell.angle_beta   90.00
_cell.angle_gamma   90.00
#
_symmetry.space_group_name_H-M   'P 1'
#
loop_
_entity.id
_entity.type
_entity.pdbx_description
1 polymer ?
#
loop_
_entity_poly.entity_id
_entity_poly.type
_entity_poly.pdbx_seq_one_letter_code
_entity_poly.pdbx_strand_id
1 'polypeptide(L)'
;MDNEKGHNRPGHDGLFKLFLREPDTARDFLAVHLPADIRAQVRLDTLKLEPGSFVDQKLRELHSDVLYSVETAEGHAGYIYCLVEHQSTADRMMAWRMMRYSMAVMDAHLKKGNGTLPVVVPLLFYQGMVRPYPYSTDWMDCFDVPALAREVYSRPWPLVDVSVMEDCDLQSHRRMALLELVQRDIRHRDAASLLRDVVQLI
;
A
#
# COMPACT_ATOMS: atom_id res chain seq x y z
N MET A 1 34.31 -12.65 13.43
CA MET A 1 33.42 -12.61 14.60
C MET A 1 32.01 -12.64 14.07
N ASP A 2 31.28 -13.63 14.54
CA ASP A 2 30.31 -14.39 13.77
C ASP A 2 28.99 -13.68 13.47
N ASN A 3 28.47 -14.03 12.31
CA ASN A 3 27.18 -13.66 11.77
C ASN A 3 26.12 -14.55 12.44
N GLU A 4 25.52 -14.10 13.55
CA GLU A 4 24.36 -14.76 14.14
C GLU A 4 23.13 -14.58 13.25
N LYS A 5 22.99 -15.49 12.28
CA LYS A 5 21.69 -15.81 11.69
C LYS A 5 20.80 -16.36 12.81
N GLY A 6 19.91 -15.52 13.32
CA GLY A 6 18.86 -15.92 14.25
C GLY A 6 18.10 -17.12 13.70
N HIS A 7 18.20 -18.25 14.39
CA HIS A 7 17.47 -19.46 14.09
C HIS A 7 15.97 -19.20 14.31
N ASN A 8 15.22 -19.01 13.22
CA ASN A 8 13.76 -19.04 13.27
C ASN A 8 13.34 -20.46 13.69
N ARG A 9 12.80 -20.64 14.90
CA ARG A 9 12.31 -21.94 15.36
C ARG A 9 11.04 -22.28 14.58
N PRO A 10 11.05 -23.31 13.70
CA PRO A 10 9.94 -23.58 12.77
C PRO A 10 8.59 -23.89 13.44
N GLY A 11 8.61 -24.28 14.71
CA GLY A 11 7.40 -24.69 15.45
C GLY A 11 6.47 -23.53 15.85
N HIS A 12 7.00 -22.34 16.19
CA HIS A 12 6.16 -21.25 16.69
C HIS A 12 5.46 -20.48 15.57
N ASP A 13 6.17 -20.21 14.47
CA ASP A 13 5.60 -19.57 13.27
C ASP A 13 4.53 -20.44 12.61
N GLY A 14 4.80 -21.74 12.50
CA GLY A 14 3.83 -22.71 11.97
C GLY A 14 2.58 -22.84 12.85
N LEU A 15 2.73 -22.78 14.17
CA LEU A 15 1.60 -22.85 15.11
C LEU A 15 0.72 -21.60 14.99
N PHE A 16 1.30 -20.41 14.95
CA PHE A 16 0.57 -19.16 14.75
C PHE A 16 -0.27 -19.19 13.46
N LYS A 17 0.35 -19.60 12.35
CA LYS A 17 -0.32 -19.74 11.05
C LYS A 17 -1.45 -20.76 11.09
N LEU A 18 -1.28 -21.87 11.79
CA LEU A 18 -2.29 -22.89 11.91
C LEU A 18 -3.52 -22.35 12.66
N PHE A 19 -3.31 -21.70 13.81
CA PHE A 19 -4.39 -21.12 14.60
C PHE A 19 -5.12 -20.01 13.87
N LEU A 20 -4.40 -19.07 13.26
CA LEU A 20 -5.03 -17.95 12.56
C LEU A 20 -5.62 -18.30 11.21
N ARG A 21 -5.49 -19.53 10.71
CA ARG A 21 -6.29 -20.00 9.56
C ARG A 21 -7.67 -20.50 9.97
N GLU A 22 -7.86 -20.84 11.23
CA GLU A 22 -9.16 -21.24 11.77
C GLU A 22 -10.06 -20.00 11.94
N PRO A 23 -11.23 -19.93 11.26
CA PRO A 23 -12.07 -18.74 11.23
C PRO A 23 -12.51 -18.23 12.61
N ASP A 24 -12.83 -19.13 13.55
CA ASP A 24 -13.27 -18.73 14.89
C ASP A 24 -12.13 -18.12 15.70
N THR A 25 -10.93 -18.73 15.64
CA THR A 25 -9.72 -18.18 16.28
C THR A 25 -9.35 -16.82 15.69
N ALA A 26 -9.42 -16.68 14.37
CA ALA A 26 -9.17 -15.40 13.70
C ALA A 26 -10.23 -14.36 14.07
N ARG A 27 -11.50 -14.75 14.22
CA ARG A 27 -12.57 -13.87 14.68
C ARG A 27 -12.29 -13.34 16.08
N ASP A 28 -11.94 -14.23 17.01
CA ASP A 28 -11.60 -13.85 18.38
C ASP A 28 -10.37 -12.96 18.41
N PHE A 29 -9.34 -13.29 17.63
CA PHE A 29 -8.14 -12.48 17.48
C PHE A 29 -8.46 -11.04 17.03
N LEU A 30 -9.24 -10.90 15.95
CA LEU A 30 -9.64 -9.60 15.44
C LEU A 30 -10.58 -8.87 16.38
N ALA A 31 -11.44 -9.58 17.12
CA ALA A 31 -12.31 -8.97 18.11
C ALA A 31 -11.54 -8.35 19.27
N VAL A 32 -10.42 -8.96 19.67
CA VAL A 32 -9.56 -8.50 20.77
C VAL A 32 -8.58 -7.41 20.32
N HIS A 33 -8.01 -7.54 19.11
CA HIS A 33 -6.83 -6.75 18.71
C HIS A 33 -7.10 -5.66 17.66
N LEU A 34 -8.26 -5.64 17.01
CA LEU A 34 -8.59 -4.51 16.14
C LEU A 34 -8.78 -3.24 16.99
N PRO A 35 -8.26 -2.08 16.52
CA PRO A 35 -8.61 -0.78 17.09
C PRO A 35 -10.13 -0.59 17.18
N ALA A 36 -10.62 0.01 18.28
CA ALA A 36 -12.05 0.07 18.59
C ALA A 36 -12.87 0.79 17.50
N ASP A 37 -12.29 1.83 16.91
CA ASP A 37 -12.84 2.60 15.79
C ASP A 37 -12.99 1.75 14.52
N ILE A 38 -12.02 0.89 14.21
CA ILE A 38 -12.10 -0.05 13.07
C ILE A 38 -13.06 -1.19 13.41
N ARG A 39 -12.99 -1.73 14.64
CA ARG A 39 -13.82 -2.85 15.09
C ARG A 39 -15.32 -2.54 14.99
N ALA A 40 -15.70 -1.30 15.26
CA ALA A 40 -17.07 -0.81 15.13
C ALA A 40 -17.57 -0.75 13.68
N GLN A 41 -16.66 -0.72 12.70
CA GLN A 41 -16.99 -0.62 11.28
C GLN A 41 -17.09 -1.99 10.59
N VAL A 42 -16.72 -3.09 11.25
CA VAL A 42 -16.65 -4.44 10.64
C VAL A 42 -17.63 -5.45 11.23
N ARG A 43 -18.18 -6.29 10.35
CA ARG A 43 -19.04 -7.42 10.69
C ARG A 43 -18.24 -8.72 10.74
N LEU A 44 -17.60 -9.01 11.88
CA LEU A 44 -16.72 -10.17 12.04
C LEU A 44 -17.41 -11.55 11.85
N ASP A 45 -18.74 -11.61 11.83
CA ASP A 45 -19.51 -12.79 11.43
C ASP A 45 -19.33 -13.15 9.96
N THR A 46 -18.97 -12.18 9.10
CA THR A 46 -18.74 -12.38 7.66
C THR A 46 -17.27 -12.65 7.33
N LEU A 47 -16.45 -12.95 8.34
CA LEU A 47 -15.00 -13.13 8.18
C LEU A 47 -14.71 -14.29 7.23
N LYS A 48 -13.92 -14.02 6.17
CA LYS A 48 -13.57 -15.02 5.16
C LYS A 48 -12.07 -15.05 4.92
N LEU A 49 -11.48 -16.24 5.09
CA LEU A 49 -10.07 -16.46 4.78
C LEU A 49 -9.85 -16.34 3.27
N GLU A 50 -8.99 -15.44 2.85
CA GLU A 50 -8.66 -15.30 1.44
C GLU A 50 -7.54 -16.28 1.05
N PRO A 51 -7.65 -16.97 -0.09
CA PRO A 51 -6.63 -17.93 -0.51
C PRO A 51 -5.25 -17.27 -0.65
N GLY A 52 -4.16 -18.01 -0.43
CA GLY A 52 -2.80 -17.53 -0.73
C GLY A 52 -2.52 -17.29 -2.23
N SER A 53 -3.50 -17.53 -3.10
CA SER A 53 -3.54 -17.12 -4.51
C SER A 53 -4.37 -15.85 -4.76
N PHE A 54 -5.03 -15.31 -3.73
CA PHE A 54 -5.86 -14.10 -3.79
C PHE A 54 -5.08 -12.93 -4.38
N VAL A 55 -3.82 -12.83 -3.97
CA VAL A 55 -2.84 -12.00 -4.65
C VAL A 55 -1.93 -12.97 -5.37
N ASP A 56 -1.74 -12.71 -6.66
CA ASP A 56 -0.82 -13.38 -7.57
C ASP A 56 0.58 -13.60 -6.94
N GLN A 57 1.50 -14.28 -7.64
CA GLN A 57 2.88 -14.63 -7.20
C GLN A 57 3.57 -13.62 -6.26
N LYS A 58 3.31 -12.32 -6.47
CA LYS A 58 3.69 -11.19 -5.60
C LYS A 58 3.44 -11.39 -4.10
N LEU A 59 2.27 -11.85 -3.61
CA LEU A 59 2.08 -11.93 -2.14
C LEU A 59 2.72 -13.17 -1.51
N ARG A 60 2.89 -14.23 -2.30
CA ARG A 60 3.72 -15.38 -1.92
C ARG A 60 5.19 -14.99 -1.81
N GLU A 61 5.67 -14.12 -2.70
CA GLU A 61 7.00 -13.50 -2.63
C GLU A 61 7.10 -12.50 -1.46
N LEU A 62 5.98 -11.87 -1.10
CA LEU A 62 5.88 -10.91 -0.01
C LEU A 62 5.53 -11.57 1.34
N HIS A 63 5.72 -12.88 1.55
CA HIS A 63 5.74 -13.49 2.89
C HIS A 63 4.58 -13.17 3.88
N SER A 64 3.40 -12.75 3.45
CA SER A 64 2.32 -12.44 4.40
C SER A 64 1.74 -13.71 5.02
N ASP A 65 1.53 -13.73 6.33
CA ASP A 65 1.11 -14.94 7.02
C ASP A 65 -0.37 -15.29 6.82
N VAL A 66 -1.29 -14.34 7.03
CA VAL A 66 -2.74 -14.56 6.87
C VAL A 66 -3.47 -13.31 6.36
N LEU A 67 -4.43 -13.49 5.45
CA LEU A 67 -5.29 -12.44 4.91
C LEU A 67 -6.77 -12.82 5.05
N TYR A 68 -7.54 -11.95 5.69
CA TYR A 68 -9.00 -12.09 5.80
C TYR A 68 -9.72 -10.95 5.12
N SER A 69 -10.88 -11.22 4.52
CA SER A 69 -11.85 -10.20 4.13
C SER A 69 -13.03 -10.16 5.11
N VAL A 70 -13.57 -8.96 5.36
CA VAL A 70 -14.75 -8.75 6.19
C VAL A 70 -15.64 -7.66 5.61
N GLU A 71 -16.96 -7.79 5.76
CA GLU A 71 -17.93 -6.79 5.32
C GLU A 71 -17.97 -5.61 6.30
N THR A 72 -18.32 -4.44 5.78
CA THR A 72 -18.57 -3.25 6.61
C THR A 72 -19.94 -3.35 7.28
N ALA A 73 -20.11 -2.66 8.41
CA ALA A 73 -21.39 -2.57 9.12
C ALA A 73 -22.52 -1.98 8.26
N GLU A 74 -22.18 -1.11 7.30
CA GLU A 74 -23.14 -0.43 6.41
C GLU A 74 -23.54 -1.27 5.18
N GLY A 75 -23.04 -2.51 5.06
CA GLY A 75 -23.41 -3.40 3.95
C GLY A 75 -22.83 -2.98 2.59
N HIS A 76 -21.96 -1.96 2.56
CA HIS A 76 -21.11 -1.70 1.41
C HIS A 76 -20.19 -2.91 1.22
N ALA A 77 -20.20 -3.48 0.02
CA ALA A 77 -19.23 -4.46 -0.45
C ALA A 77 -17.86 -3.78 -0.61
N GLY A 78 -17.29 -3.39 0.53
CA GLY A 78 -16.08 -2.58 0.70
C GLY A 78 -15.21 -3.24 1.76
N TYR A 79 -14.72 -4.41 1.36
CA TYR A 79 -14.08 -5.44 2.16
C TYR A 79 -12.88 -4.89 2.93
N ILE A 80 -13.01 -4.75 4.25
CA ILE A 80 -11.83 -4.50 5.07
C ILE A 80 -10.97 -5.77 5.01
N TYR A 81 -9.74 -5.63 4.55
CA TYR A 81 -8.79 -6.73 4.61
C TYR A 81 -8.00 -6.65 5.90
N CYS A 82 -8.02 -7.70 6.70
CA CYS A 82 -7.14 -7.82 7.85
C CYS A 82 -5.90 -8.61 7.43
N LEU A 83 -4.77 -7.92 7.36
CA LEU A 83 -3.47 -8.50 7.01
C LEU A 83 -2.71 -8.77 8.30
N VAL A 84 -2.53 -10.04 8.65
CA VAL A 84 -1.84 -10.43 9.88
C VAL A 84 -0.47 -11.00 9.56
N GLU A 85 0.55 -10.45 10.22
CA GLU A 85 1.95 -10.85 10.10
C GLU A 85 2.48 -11.26 11.48
N HIS A 86 3.11 -12.43 11.59
CA HIS A 86 3.84 -12.86 12.77
C HIS A 86 5.33 -12.60 12.62
N GLN A 87 5.92 -12.07 13.69
CA GLN A 87 7.32 -11.70 13.71
C GLN A 87 8.02 -12.16 15.00
N SER A 88 9.00 -13.04 14.85
CA SER A 88 9.85 -13.54 15.96
C SER A 88 11.13 -12.72 16.18
N THR A 89 11.57 -11.94 15.18
CA THR A 89 12.76 -11.08 15.24
C THR A 89 12.37 -9.69 14.78
N ALA A 90 12.59 -8.64 15.57
CA ALA A 90 12.21 -7.28 15.22
C ALA A 90 12.92 -6.81 13.93
N ASP A 91 12.21 -6.05 13.09
CA ASP A 91 12.67 -5.58 11.79
C ASP A 91 12.37 -4.08 11.73
N ARG A 92 13.41 -3.29 11.52
CA ARG A 92 13.33 -1.84 11.49
C ARG A 92 12.38 -1.34 10.40
N MET A 93 12.22 -2.10 9.31
CA MET A 93 11.45 -1.71 8.13
C MET A 93 10.11 -2.44 8.03
N MET A 94 9.62 -2.98 9.15
CA MET A 94 8.35 -3.69 9.20
C MET A 94 7.17 -2.83 8.78
N ALA A 95 7.10 -1.57 9.22
CA ALA A 95 5.99 -0.69 8.86
C ALA A 95 5.91 -0.48 7.33
N TRP A 96 7.04 -0.23 6.68
CA TRP A 96 7.13 -0.17 5.21
C TRP A 96 6.70 -1.48 4.55
N ARG A 97 7.14 -2.62 5.11
CA ARG A 97 6.80 -3.95 4.62
C ARG A 97 5.28 -4.20 4.67
N MET A 98 4.64 -3.87 5.79
CA MET A 98 3.18 -3.95 5.95
C MET A 98 2.43 -3.08 4.95
N MET A 99 2.94 -1.88 4.63
CA MET A 99 2.32 -1.03 3.60
C MET A 99 2.46 -1.59 2.20
N ARG A 100 3.62 -2.16 1.86
CA ARG A 100 3.80 -2.86 0.57
C ARG A 100 2.82 -4.02 0.41
N TYR A 101 2.60 -4.78 1.48
CA TYR A 101 1.64 -5.89 1.47
C TYR A 101 0.22 -5.36 1.31
N SER A 102 -0.12 -4.28 2.01
CA SER A 102 -1.42 -3.61 1.92
C SER A 102 -1.71 -3.11 0.49
N MET A 103 -0.74 -2.47 -0.16
CA MET A 103 -0.84 -2.04 -1.56
C MET A 103 -0.98 -3.23 -2.52
N ALA A 104 -0.29 -4.35 -2.27
CA ALA A 104 -0.43 -5.55 -3.09
C ALA A 104 -1.82 -6.19 -2.97
N VAL A 105 -2.43 -6.17 -1.78
CA VAL A 105 -3.82 -6.59 -1.55
C VAL A 105 -4.80 -5.67 -2.29
N MET A 106 -4.58 -4.36 -2.22
CA MET A 106 -5.34 -3.34 -2.96
C MET A 106 -5.29 -3.57 -4.48
N ASP A 107 -4.10 -3.79 -5.04
CA ASP A 107 -3.92 -4.11 -6.46
C ASP A 107 -4.67 -5.39 -6.87
N ALA A 108 -4.56 -6.44 -6.06
CA ALA A 108 -5.25 -7.70 -6.31
C ALA A 108 -6.77 -7.53 -6.28
N HIS A 109 -7.28 -6.68 -5.37
CA HIS A 109 -8.69 -6.37 -5.29
C HIS A 109 -9.20 -5.73 -6.59
N LEU A 110 -8.48 -4.75 -7.15
CA LEU A 110 -8.84 -4.12 -8.43
C LEU A 110 -8.79 -5.12 -9.60
N LYS A 111 -7.77 -6.00 -9.63
CA LYS A 111 -7.63 -7.04 -10.67
C LYS A 111 -8.78 -8.04 -10.71
N LYS A 112 -9.55 -8.18 -9.63
CA LYS A 112 -10.78 -9.00 -9.60
C LYS A 112 -11.99 -8.34 -10.27
N GLY A 113 -11.85 -7.12 -10.78
CA GLY A 113 -12.93 -6.36 -11.41
C GLY A 113 -13.68 -5.44 -10.46
N ASN A 114 -13.18 -5.23 -9.23
CA ASN A 114 -13.75 -4.24 -8.34
C ASN A 114 -13.38 -2.82 -8.81
N GLY A 115 -14.34 -1.90 -8.78
CA GLY A 115 -14.17 -0.53 -9.29
C GLY A 115 -13.51 0.45 -8.32
N THR A 116 -13.33 0.07 -7.04
CA THR A 116 -12.79 0.93 -5.99
C THR A 116 -11.78 0.17 -5.13
N LEU A 117 -10.91 0.90 -4.43
CA LEU A 117 -9.95 0.33 -3.51
C LEU A 117 -10.63 -0.18 -2.21
N PRO A 118 -10.12 -1.28 -1.61
CA PRO A 118 -10.52 -1.68 -0.28
C PRO A 118 -9.68 -0.95 0.79
N VAL A 119 -10.17 -0.93 2.03
CA VAL A 119 -9.34 -0.58 3.19
C VAL A 119 -8.59 -1.83 3.65
N VAL A 120 -7.28 -1.72 3.87
CA VAL A 120 -6.45 -2.82 4.39
C VAL A 120 -5.89 -2.41 5.74
N VAL A 121 -6.13 -3.24 6.76
CA VAL A 121 -5.71 -3.02 8.14
C VAL A 121 -4.53 -3.96 8.44
N PRO A 122 -3.31 -3.42 8.53
CA PRO A 122 -2.14 -4.19 8.90
C PRO A 122 -2.12 -4.48 10.41
N LEU A 123 -1.94 -5.74 10.78
CA LEU A 123 -1.83 -6.21 12.16
C LEU A 123 -0.51 -6.98 12.32
N LEU A 124 0.39 -6.45 13.15
CA LEU A 124 1.66 -7.10 13.45
C LEU A 124 1.55 -7.85 14.79
N PHE A 125 1.66 -9.17 14.73
CA PHE A 125 1.79 -10.03 15.90
C PHE A 125 3.27 -10.26 16.20
N TYR A 126 3.81 -9.53 17.17
CA TYR A 126 5.22 -9.61 17.53
C TYR A 126 5.46 -10.50 18.75
N GLN A 127 6.33 -11.50 18.58
CA GLN A 127 6.70 -12.45 19.63
C GLN A 127 8.24 -12.59 19.74
N GLY A 128 8.98 -11.48 19.73
CA GLY A 128 10.44 -11.53 19.78
C GLY A 128 11.07 -11.46 21.17
N MET A 129 12.41 -11.56 21.18
CA MET A 129 13.25 -11.47 22.37
C MET A 129 13.44 -10.04 22.86
N VAL A 130 13.49 -9.07 21.94
CA VAL A 130 13.59 -7.64 22.27
C VAL A 130 12.21 -7.16 22.71
N ARG A 131 12.07 -6.65 23.93
CA ARG A 131 10.78 -6.25 24.50
C ARG A 131 10.91 -4.91 25.22
N PRO A 132 10.01 -3.94 24.98
CA PRO A 132 8.90 -3.97 24.01
C PRO A 132 9.39 -3.95 22.55
N TYR A 133 8.48 -4.07 21.59
CA TYR A 133 8.82 -3.94 20.16
C TYR A 133 9.55 -2.60 19.92
N PRO A 134 10.74 -2.59 19.31
CA PRO A 134 11.63 -1.42 19.35
C PRO A 134 11.42 -0.43 18.19
N TYR A 135 10.57 -0.72 17.21
CA TYR A 135 10.44 0.08 15.98
C TYR A 135 9.04 0.69 15.81
N SER A 136 8.96 1.78 15.06
CA SER A 136 7.68 2.43 14.74
C SER A 136 6.80 1.54 13.87
N THR A 137 5.49 1.62 14.09
CA THR A 137 4.46 1.03 13.22
C THR A 137 3.89 2.04 12.23
N ASP A 138 4.31 3.31 12.29
CA ASP A 138 4.01 4.32 11.26
C ASP A 138 5.05 4.22 10.14
N TRP A 139 4.61 3.87 8.93
CA TRP A 139 5.49 3.73 7.78
C TRP A 139 6.12 5.05 7.33
N MET A 140 5.55 6.20 7.71
CA MET A 140 6.15 7.51 7.45
C MET A 140 7.45 7.71 8.24
N ASP A 141 7.63 7.00 9.35
CA ASP A 141 8.86 7.03 10.13
C ASP A 141 9.99 6.18 9.50
N CYS A 142 9.70 5.46 8.40
CA CYS A 142 10.72 4.76 7.62
C CYS A 142 11.51 5.68 6.69
N PHE A 143 11.08 6.93 6.49
CA PHE A 143 11.80 7.91 5.66
C PHE A 143 12.87 8.64 6.47
N ASP A 144 13.95 9.07 5.79
CA ASP A 144 15.00 9.90 6.41
C ASP A 144 14.46 11.25 6.92
N VAL A 145 13.41 11.78 6.26
CA VAL A 145 12.73 13.03 6.64
C VAL A 145 11.20 12.79 6.72
N PRO A 146 10.68 12.27 7.85
CA PRO A 146 9.26 11.91 7.98
C PRO A 146 8.29 13.07 7.77
N ALA A 147 8.67 14.30 8.12
CA ALA A 147 7.82 15.49 7.93
C ALA A 147 7.58 15.77 6.44
N LEU A 148 8.62 15.66 5.60
CA LEU A 148 8.50 15.82 4.16
C LEU A 148 7.67 14.69 3.53
N ALA A 149 7.87 13.45 3.99
CA ALA A 149 7.07 12.32 3.53
C ALA A 149 5.57 12.53 3.80
N ARG A 150 5.21 12.99 5.00
CA ARG A 150 3.80 13.31 5.33
C ARG A 150 3.24 14.42 4.43
N GLU A 151 4.02 15.45 4.12
CA GLU A 151 3.61 16.52 3.22
C GLU A 151 3.34 16.02 1.79
N VAL A 152 4.19 15.13 1.28
CA VAL A 152 4.09 14.60 -0.09
C VAL A 152 2.97 13.57 -0.21
N TYR A 153 2.87 12.63 0.73
CA TYR A 153 1.99 11.45 0.59
C TYR A 153 0.59 11.64 1.19
N SER A 154 0.37 12.68 1.99
CA SER A 154 -0.96 12.98 2.57
C SER A 154 -1.73 14.06 1.80
N ARG A 155 -1.20 14.53 0.67
CA ARG A 155 -1.80 15.56 -0.18
C ARG A 155 -2.02 15.03 -1.60
N PRO A 156 -2.96 15.60 -2.36
CA PRO A 156 -3.02 15.38 -3.79
C PRO A 156 -1.66 15.68 -4.43
N TRP A 157 -1.20 14.80 -5.31
CA TRP A 157 0.03 15.01 -6.05
C TRP A 157 -0.15 16.14 -7.08
N PRO A 158 0.90 16.90 -7.40
CA PRO A 158 0.81 17.98 -8.37
C PRO A 158 0.59 17.43 -9.79
N LEU A 159 -0.52 17.80 -10.43
CA LEU A 159 -0.80 17.49 -11.83
C LEU A 159 -0.30 18.61 -12.73
N VAL A 160 0.58 18.28 -13.67
CA VAL A 160 0.98 19.18 -14.77
C VAL A 160 0.15 18.82 -16.00
N ASP A 161 -0.99 19.48 -16.18
CA ASP A 161 -1.87 19.26 -17.31
C ASP A 161 -1.55 20.22 -18.47
N VAL A 162 -0.62 19.81 -19.33
CA VAL A 162 -0.21 20.60 -20.50
C VAL A 162 -1.33 20.80 -21.52
N SER A 163 -2.40 20.01 -21.47
CA SER A 163 -3.48 20.07 -22.46
C SER A 163 -4.36 21.31 -22.32
N VAL A 164 -4.36 21.93 -21.15
CA VAL A 164 -5.13 23.14 -20.84
C VAL A 164 -4.25 24.38 -20.66
N MET A 165 -2.93 24.27 -20.90
CA MET A 165 -1.99 25.37 -20.72
C MET A 165 -2.06 26.40 -21.86
N GLU A 166 -2.09 27.67 -21.48
CA GLU A 166 -2.08 28.80 -22.42
C GLU A 166 -0.67 29.08 -22.96
N ASP A 167 -0.59 29.67 -24.16
CA ASP A 167 0.69 30.00 -24.80
C ASP A 167 1.55 30.97 -23.98
N CYS A 168 0.92 31.89 -23.24
CA CYS A 168 1.61 32.84 -22.38
C CYS A 168 2.30 32.15 -21.19
N ASP A 169 1.67 31.12 -20.62
CA ASP A 169 2.24 30.32 -19.53
C ASP A 169 3.44 29.51 -20.03
N LEU A 170 3.30 28.87 -21.19
CA LEU A 170 4.37 28.09 -21.84
C LEU A 170 5.63 28.93 -22.07
N GLN A 171 5.48 30.16 -22.57
CA GLN A 171 6.60 31.06 -22.83
C GLN A 171 7.41 31.40 -21.58
N SER A 172 6.80 31.32 -20.39
CA SER A 172 7.47 31.55 -19.11
C SER A 172 8.30 30.35 -18.63
N HIS A 173 8.07 29.15 -19.18
CA HIS A 173 8.66 27.88 -18.72
C HIS A 173 10.06 27.59 -19.29
N ARG A 174 10.69 28.57 -19.95
CA ARG A 174 12.07 28.51 -20.44
C ARG A 174 12.33 27.22 -21.25
N ARG A 175 13.18 26.32 -20.74
CA ARG A 175 13.59 25.08 -21.41
C ARG A 175 12.48 24.02 -21.49
N MET A 176 11.45 24.12 -20.65
CA MET A 176 10.32 23.18 -20.65
C MET A 176 9.27 23.56 -21.70
N ALA A 177 9.20 24.83 -22.09
CA ALA A 177 8.22 25.37 -23.02
C ALA A 177 8.13 24.54 -24.32
N LEU A 178 9.28 24.13 -24.85
CA LEU A 178 9.37 23.31 -26.05
C LEU A 178 8.70 21.94 -25.87
N LEU A 179 9.02 21.24 -24.79
CA LEU A 179 8.43 19.93 -24.49
C LEU A 179 6.92 20.04 -24.29
N GLU A 180 6.49 21.06 -23.55
CA GLU A 180 5.08 21.28 -23.23
C GLU A 180 4.26 21.66 -24.48
N LEU A 181 4.80 22.53 -25.36
CA LEU A 181 4.14 22.90 -26.62
C LEU A 181 4.01 21.69 -27.55
N VAL A 182 5.08 20.90 -27.71
CA VAL A 182 5.04 19.68 -28.51
C VAL A 182 4.00 18.71 -27.96
N GLN A 183 4.01 18.45 -26.64
CA GLN A 183 3.10 17.48 -26.03
C GLN A 183 1.64 17.93 -26.04
N ARG A 184 1.38 19.24 -25.90
CA ARG A 184 0.02 19.81 -26.01
C ARG A 184 -0.56 19.61 -27.41
N ASP A 185 0.24 19.87 -28.44
CA ASP A 185 -0.28 20.02 -29.80
C ASP A 185 -0.09 18.76 -30.69
N ILE A 186 0.68 17.75 -30.27
CA ILE A 186 1.00 16.54 -31.07
C ILE A 186 -0.22 15.74 -31.55
N ARG A 187 -1.36 15.83 -30.85
CA ARG A 187 -2.60 15.14 -31.23
C ARG A 187 -3.46 15.93 -32.21
N HIS A 188 -3.18 17.22 -32.40
CA HIS A 188 -4.04 18.15 -33.14
C HIS A 188 -3.34 18.81 -34.33
N ARG A 189 -2.00 18.74 -34.39
CA ARG A 189 -1.19 19.47 -35.37
C ARG A 189 -0.25 18.54 -36.15
N ASP A 190 -0.04 18.88 -37.41
CA ASP A 190 0.99 18.28 -38.28
C ASP A 190 2.39 18.66 -37.76
N ALA A 191 3.33 17.71 -37.82
CA ALA A 191 4.75 17.90 -37.52
C ALA A 191 5.38 19.15 -38.15
N ALA A 192 4.99 19.54 -39.37
CA ALA A 192 5.51 20.74 -40.01
C ALA A 192 5.04 22.05 -39.34
N SER A 193 3.87 22.05 -38.71
CA SER A 193 3.35 23.20 -37.96
C SER A 193 3.99 23.29 -36.57
N LEU A 194 4.21 22.15 -35.91
CA LEU A 194 4.95 22.09 -34.64
C LEU A 194 6.37 22.63 -34.81
N LEU A 195 7.09 22.20 -35.85
CA LEU A 195 8.46 22.65 -36.13
C LEU A 195 8.59 24.17 -36.29
N ARG A 196 7.56 24.87 -36.80
CA ARG A 196 7.57 26.33 -36.93
C ARG A 196 7.53 27.03 -35.57
N ASP A 197 6.66 26.57 -34.68
CA ASP A 197 6.50 27.17 -33.35
C ASP A 197 7.71 26.87 -32.46
N VAL A 198 8.31 25.67 -32.61
CA VAL A 198 9.59 25.32 -31.98
C VAL A 198 10.70 26.28 -32.36
N VAL A 199 10.80 26.66 -33.64
CA VAL A 199 11.81 27.61 -34.13
C VAL A 199 11.58 29.03 -33.59
N GLN A 200 10.34 29.41 -33.24
CA GLN A 200 10.04 30.73 -32.66
C GLN A 200 10.35 30.83 -31.16
N LEU A 201 10.49 29.71 -30.46
CA LEU A 201 10.79 29.63 -29.03
C LEU A 201 12.30 29.55 -28.71
N ILE A 202 13.16 29.41 -29.72
CA ILE A 202 14.63 29.31 -29.61
C ILE A 202 15.26 30.65 -30.02
#